data_AF-A0A7W3T368-F1
#
_entry.id   AF-A0A7W3T368-F1
#
_cell.length_a   1.000
_cell.length_b   1.000
_cell.length_c   1.000
_cell.angle_alpha   90.00
_cell.angle_beta   90.00
_cell.angle_gamma   90.00
#
_symmetry.space_group_name_H-M   'P 1'
#
loop_
_entity.id
_entity.type
_entity.pdbx_description
1 polymer ?
#
loop_
_entity_poly.entity_id
_entity_poly.type
_entity_poly.pdbx_seq_one_letter_code
_entity_poly.pdbx_strand_id
1 'polypeptide(L)'
;MFEKFFLPEGAGSSIEGNSGLDVERVLGRARIHTDLESRAEFLKGRRVLVTGAGGYIGSELCRQIAHWKPESLMMLDRNETALHLAATSTPTGSLPTPPSILLADIRDSRTLTRLFRDRRPEIVFHAAALKWVPILEDFPGEAVKTNVFGTRAVLRAAVETGVEYFVNISTDKAVDPAGVLGYSKRIAEGLTAAAAIETNRSFVSVRFGNVLGCQGSFLYVFARQIAERRPVTVTHPEVTRYLMTVEEAVELVVQSAVMGSLGHALVLDMGEQVRILDVARRLLACADTDLPIHYVGLRPGEKLTESLVGRYETPVSRIHPKIMQVPVPPLKAGEGPELNAWGEDHAIVAAMRDTCLVMAGHGSTVEGAETR
;
A
#
# COMPACT_ATOMS: atom_id res chain seq x y z
N MET A 1 -29.15 -5.55 2.25
CA MET A 1 -28.16 -6.60 1.89
C MET A 1 -26.81 -5.98 1.52
N PHE A 2 -26.76 -4.93 0.67
CA PHE A 2 -25.48 -4.34 0.23
C PHE A 2 -24.73 -3.41 1.22
N GLU A 3 -25.45 -2.73 2.12
CA GLU A 3 -24.83 -1.84 3.12
C GLU A 3 -23.95 -2.58 4.14
N LYS A 4 -24.25 -3.86 4.41
CA LYS A 4 -23.44 -4.73 5.27
C LYS A 4 -22.14 -5.23 4.63
N PHE A 5 -21.92 -5.01 3.33
CA PHE A 5 -20.73 -5.50 2.63
C PHE A 5 -19.53 -4.54 2.63
N PHE A 6 -19.72 -3.24 2.93
CA PHE A 6 -18.67 -2.22 2.74
C PHE A 6 -18.64 -1.08 3.77
N LEU A 7 -19.49 -1.10 4.79
CA LEU A 7 -19.44 -0.14 5.90
C LEU A 7 -18.84 -0.84 7.15
N PRO A 8 -18.00 -0.15 7.94
CA PRO A 8 -17.59 -0.67 9.24
C PRO A 8 -18.82 -0.66 10.17
N GLU A 9 -19.27 -1.82 10.62
CA GLU A 9 -20.35 -1.92 11.59
C GLU A 9 -19.93 -1.29 12.92
N GLY A 10 -20.62 -0.22 13.31
CA GLY A 10 -20.72 0.20 14.70
C GLY A 10 -21.94 -0.47 15.35
N ALA A 11 -21.76 -0.96 16.57
CA ALA A 11 -22.72 -1.62 17.46
C ALA A 11 -22.94 -3.12 17.20
N GLY A 12 -22.60 -3.92 18.22
CA GLY A 12 -22.51 -5.36 18.13
C GLY A 12 -23.84 -6.06 17.86
N SER A 13 -23.76 -7.11 17.07
CA SER A 13 -24.50 -8.35 17.30
C SER A 13 -23.82 -9.45 16.51
N SER A 14 -23.58 -10.57 17.15
CA SER A 14 -23.19 -11.83 16.54
C SER A 14 -24.20 -12.17 15.44
N ILE A 15 -23.76 -12.32 14.19
CA ILE A 15 -24.61 -12.80 13.10
C ILE A 15 -24.00 -14.08 12.57
N GLU A 16 -24.39 -15.20 13.19
CA GLU A 16 -24.56 -16.46 12.48
C GLU A 16 -25.72 -16.28 11.49
N GLY A 17 -25.42 -16.25 10.19
CA GLY A 17 -26.43 -16.04 9.15
C GLY A 17 -25.82 -15.97 7.75
N ASN A 18 -26.06 -17.03 6.98
CA ASN A 18 -25.49 -17.37 5.68
C ASN A 18 -25.84 -16.39 4.51
N SER A 19 -25.38 -15.13 4.57
CA SER A 19 -25.48 -14.17 3.45
C SER A 19 -24.34 -13.14 3.41
N GLY A 20 -23.13 -13.58 3.76
CA GLY A 20 -21.90 -12.85 3.46
C GLY A 20 -21.39 -13.27 2.09
N LEU A 21 -20.97 -12.32 1.25
CA LEU A 21 -20.26 -12.65 0.01
C LEU A 21 -19.11 -13.59 0.35
N ASP A 22 -19.15 -14.81 -0.19
CA ASP A 22 -18.06 -15.76 -0.07
C ASP A 22 -16.84 -15.15 -0.76
N VAL A 23 -15.94 -14.59 0.04
CA VAL A 23 -14.73 -13.92 -0.42
C VAL A 23 -13.89 -14.86 -1.28
N GLU A 24 -13.91 -16.16 -0.98
CA GLU A 24 -13.22 -17.17 -1.78
C GLU A 24 -13.89 -17.37 -3.14
N ARG A 25 -15.22 -17.30 -3.21
CA ARG A 25 -15.97 -17.30 -4.48
C ARG A 25 -15.68 -16.05 -5.32
N VAL A 26 -15.48 -14.89 -4.70
CA VAL A 26 -15.06 -13.66 -5.41
C VAL A 26 -13.63 -13.79 -5.91
N LEU A 27 -12.70 -14.23 -5.05
CA LEU A 27 -11.28 -14.41 -5.37
C LEU A 27 -11.04 -15.55 -6.37
N GLY A 28 -11.88 -16.59 -6.35
CA GLY A 28 -11.63 -17.85 -7.05
C GLY A 28 -10.51 -18.70 -6.44
N ARG A 29 -10.06 -18.38 -5.20
CA ARG A 29 -9.01 -19.12 -4.47
C ARG A 29 -9.24 -19.06 -2.96
N ALA A 30 -8.64 -20.01 -2.24
CA ALA A 30 -8.63 -20.02 -0.78
C ALA A 30 -7.78 -18.88 -0.19
N ARG A 31 -8.07 -18.53 1.07
CA ARG A 31 -7.28 -17.58 1.84
C ARG A 31 -5.85 -18.09 2.11
N ILE A 32 -4.90 -17.16 2.15
CA ILE A 32 -3.52 -17.41 2.55
C ILE A 32 -3.47 -17.41 4.08
N HIS A 33 -3.09 -18.54 4.66
CA HIS A 33 -2.75 -18.63 6.09
C HIS A 33 -1.25 -18.42 6.26
N THR A 34 -0.88 -17.53 7.18
CA THR A 34 0.52 -17.26 7.56
C THR A 34 0.82 -17.71 8.99
N ASP A 35 2.09 -17.95 9.31
CA ASP A 35 2.53 -18.30 10.66
C ASP A 35 2.39 -17.09 11.60
N LEU A 36 1.55 -17.23 12.63
CA LEU A 36 1.20 -16.16 13.58
C LEU A 36 2.23 -15.98 14.70
N GLU A 37 3.02 -17.00 15.03
CA GLU A 37 3.88 -17.00 16.23
C GLU A 37 5.09 -16.07 16.04
N SER A 38 5.80 -16.18 14.92
CA SER A 38 6.97 -15.33 14.60
C SER A 38 6.65 -13.83 14.56
N ARG A 39 5.41 -13.47 14.19
CA ARG A 39 4.92 -12.09 14.10
C ARG A 39 4.63 -11.48 15.47
N ALA A 40 4.09 -12.29 16.37
CA ALA A 40 3.81 -11.87 17.73
C ALA A 40 5.10 -11.51 18.47
N GLU A 41 6.16 -12.31 18.32
CA GLU A 41 7.46 -12.04 18.95
C GLU A 41 8.11 -10.76 18.43
N PHE A 42 8.03 -10.49 17.12
CA PHE A 42 8.64 -9.31 16.51
C PHE A 42 8.05 -7.98 17.02
N LEU A 43 6.74 -7.93 17.25
CA LEU A 43 6.04 -6.68 17.62
C LEU A 43 5.79 -6.52 19.11
N LYS A 44 5.86 -7.61 19.89
CA LYS A 44 5.61 -7.59 21.33
C LYS A 44 6.59 -6.66 22.05
N GLY A 45 6.05 -5.74 22.85
CA GLY A 45 6.84 -4.80 23.63
C GLY A 45 7.60 -3.75 22.81
N ARG A 46 7.28 -3.57 21.52
CA ARG A 46 7.88 -2.54 20.66
C ARG A 46 7.00 -1.31 20.51
N ARG A 47 7.62 -0.16 20.24
CA ARG A 47 6.92 1.09 19.88
C ARG A 47 6.71 1.16 18.38
N VAL A 48 5.46 0.99 17.95
CA VAL A 48 5.07 0.87 16.55
C VAL A 48 4.32 2.11 16.09
N LEU A 49 4.71 2.71 14.97
CA LEU A 49 4.02 3.81 14.32
C LEU A 49 3.43 3.37 12.99
N VAL A 50 2.14 3.63 12.78
CA VAL A 50 1.45 3.48 11.50
C VAL A 50 1.08 4.86 10.98
N THR A 51 1.62 5.25 9.83
CA THR A 51 1.15 6.47 9.13
C THR A 51 0.07 6.12 8.12
N GLY A 52 -0.91 6.99 7.92
CA GLY A 52 -2.10 6.67 7.14
C GLY A 52 -3.01 5.70 7.91
N ALA A 53 -3.00 5.78 9.24
CA ALA A 53 -3.68 4.84 10.13
C ALA A 53 -5.21 4.85 9.98
N GLY A 54 -5.81 5.95 9.50
CA GLY A 54 -7.23 6.01 9.16
C GLY A 54 -7.56 5.37 7.81
N GLY A 55 -6.55 5.06 6.99
CA GLY A 55 -6.72 4.43 5.68
C GLY A 55 -7.08 2.94 5.79
N TYR A 56 -7.49 2.35 4.65
CA TYR A 56 -7.93 0.95 4.60
C TYR A 56 -6.86 -0.05 5.04
N ILE A 57 -5.61 0.09 4.55
CA ILE A 57 -4.50 -0.76 4.98
C ILE A 57 -4.01 -0.38 6.37
N GLY A 58 -3.95 0.93 6.68
CA GLY A 58 -3.43 1.42 7.95
C GLY A 58 -4.29 1.04 9.16
N SER A 59 -5.62 1.08 9.01
CA SER A 59 -6.55 0.69 10.08
C SER A 59 -6.51 -0.81 10.33
N GLU A 60 -6.39 -1.64 9.28
CA GLU A 60 -6.22 -3.08 9.44
C GLU A 60 -4.85 -3.43 10.05
N LEU A 61 -3.77 -2.73 9.67
CA LEU A 61 -2.47 -2.82 10.36
C LEU A 61 -2.65 -2.54 11.84
N CYS A 62 -3.30 -1.43 12.22
CA CYS A 62 -3.53 -1.08 13.61
C CYS A 62 -4.32 -2.17 14.35
N ARG A 63 -5.39 -2.68 13.73
CA ARG A 63 -6.24 -3.74 14.29
C ARG A 63 -5.43 -5.01 14.57
N GLN A 64 -4.66 -5.50 13.60
CA GLN A 64 -3.86 -6.72 13.81
C GLN A 64 -2.71 -6.49 14.79
N ILE A 65 -1.98 -5.38 14.66
CA ILE A 65 -0.83 -5.05 15.52
C ILE A 65 -1.23 -5.00 17.00
N ALA A 66 -2.41 -4.46 17.31
CA ALA A 66 -2.91 -4.41 18.69
C ALA A 66 -3.00 -5.79 19.37
N HIS A 67 -3.27 -6.86 18.62
CA HIS A 67 -3.36 -8.23 19.17
C HIS A 67 -1.98 -8.80 19.58
N TRP A 68 -0.89 -8.31 18.99
CA TRP A 68 0.47 -8.78 19.29
C TRP A 68 1.13 -8.02 20.45
N LYS A 69 0.38 -7.20 21.18
CA LYS A 69 0.80 -6.56 22.43
C LYS A 69 2.09 -5.71 22.27
N PRO A 70 2.12 -4.73 21.36
CA PRO A 70 3.21 -3.74 21.33
C PRO A 70 3.26 -2.94 22.64
N GLU A 71 4.40 -2.34 22.96
CA GLU A 71 4.51 -1.39 24.07
C GLU A 71 3.60 -0.18 23.80
N SER A 72 3.62 0.32 22.57
CA SER A 72 2.76 1.41 22.12
C SER A 72 2.42 1.26 20.64
N LEU A 73 1.16 1.47 20.28
CA LEU A 73 0.71 1.59 18.90
C LEU A 73 0.31 3.05 18.62
N MET A 74 1.08 3.73 17.78
CA MET A 74 0.85 5.11 17.38
C MET A 74 0.18 5.15 16.01
N MET A 75 -0.96 5.82 15.94
CA MET A 75 -1.79 5.96 14.75
C MET A 75 -1.67 7.39 14.25
N LEU A 76 -1.01 7.60 13.12
CA LEU A 76 -0.83 8.91 12.51
C LEU A 76 -1.67 9.05 11.25
N ASP A 77 -2.50 10.08 11.19
CA ASP A 77 -3.24 10.46 9.98
C ASP A 77 -3.56 11.95 10.00
N ARG A 78 -3.82 12.54 8.83
CA ARG A 78 -4.32 13.92 8.69
C ARG A 78 -5.83 14.00 8.71
N ASN A 79 -6.51 12.89 8.41
CA ASN A 79 -7.96 12.81 8.40
C ASN A 79 -8.46 12.46 9.80
N GLU A 80 -8.94 13.46 10.53
CA GLU A 80 -9.48 13.32 11.88
C GLU A 80 -10.57 12.25 11.97
N THR A 81 -11.58 12.29 11.09
CA THR A 81 -12.69 11.33 11.11
C THR A 81 -12.20 9.90 10.91
N ALA A 82 -11.36 9.67 9.91
CA ALA A 82 -10.83 8.34 9.60
C ALA A 82 -9.95 7.81 10.74
N LEU A 83 -9.15 8.69 11.34
CA LEU A 83 -8.30 8.36 12.48
C LEU A 83 -9.11 7.99 13.72
N HIS A 84 -10.17 8.75 14.00
CA HIS A 84 -11.11 8.44 15.09
C HIS A 84 -11.74 7.05 14.90
N LEU A 85 -12.26 6.77 13.70
CA LEU A 85 -12.86 5.48 13.38
C LEU A 85 -11.85 4.34 13.58
N ALA A 86 -10.65 4.46 13.02
CA ALA A 86 -9.60 3.45 13.17
C ALA A 86 -9.22 3.21 14.64
N ALA A 87 -9.11 4.27 15.44
CA ALA A 87 -8.80 4.17 16.86
C ALA A 87 -9.92 3.46 17.63
N THR A 88 -11.19 3.78 17.36
CA THR A 88 -12.34 3.15 18.02
C THR A 88 -12.56 1.69 17.62
N SER A 89 -12.19 1.30 16.39
CA SER A 89 -12.31 -0.08 15.90
C SER A 89 -11.15 -0.98 16.31
N THR A 90 -10.05 -0.41 16.84
CA THR A 90 -8.88 -1.18 17.24
C THR A 90 -9.09 -1.76 18.65
N PRO A 91 -9.08 -3.09 18.82
CA PRO A 91 -9.29 -3.72 20.12
C PRO A 91 -8.08 -3.47 21.01
N THR A 92 -8.18 -2.42 21.82
CA THR A 92 -7.25 -2.11 22.90
C THR A 92 -7.98 -2.43 24.20
N GLY A 93 -7.36 -3.23 25.09
CA GLY A 93 -7.98 -3.64 26.37
C GLY A 93 -8.33 -2.47 27.32
N SER A 94 -8.00 -1.24 26.91
CA SER A 94 -8.37 0.05 27.47
C SER A 94 -8.58 1.01 26.30
N LEU A 95 -9.50 1.98 26.40
CA LEU A 95 -9.71 3.03 25.40
C LEU A 95 -8.37 3.58 24.86
N PRO A 96 -8.25 3.92 23.56
CA PRO A 96 -7.05 4.54 23.01
C PRO A 96 -6.71 5.80 23.82
N THR A 97 -5.66 5.73 24.63
CA THR A 97 -5.21 6.90 25.38
C THR A 97 -4.67 7.93 24.37
N PRO A 98 -4.84 9.25 24.58
CA PRO A 98 -4.29 10.29 23.71
C PRO A 98 -2.84 10.10 23.19
N PRO A 99 -1.89 9.45 23.90
CA PRO A 99 -0.57 9.12 23.33
C PRO A 99 -0.58 8.20 22.09
N SER A 100 -1.67 7.50 21.76
CA SER A 100 -1.76 6.62 20.59
C SER A 100 -2.34 7.27 19.33
N ILE A 101 -2.95 8.46 19.42
CA ILE A 101 -3.59 9.15 18.28
C ILE A 101 -2.77 10.39 17.93
N LEU A 102 -2.24 10.43 16.71
CA LEU A 102 -1.37 11.50 16.21
C LEU A 102 -2.01 12.18 14.99
N LEU A 103 -2.77 13.25 15.21
CA LEU A 103 -3.31 14.06 14.10
C LEU A 103 -2.19 14.90 13.49
N ALA A 104 -1.66 14.49 12.34
CA ALA A 104 -0.58 15.17 11.63
C ALA A 104 -0.56 14.85 10.13
N ASP A 105 -0.11 15.81 9.33
CA ASP A 105 0.16 15.59 7.90
C ASP A 105 1.63 15.19 7.71
N ILE A 106 1.88 14.11 6.95
CA ILE A 106 3.24 13.66 6.62
C ILE A 106 4.02 14.70 5.79
N ARG A 107 3.33 15.68 5.20
CA ARG A 107 3.93 16.82 4.49
C ARG A 107 4.53 17.86 5.45
N ASP A 108 4.15 17.86 6.73
CA ASP A 108 4.72 18.75 7.75
C ASP A 108 5.94 18.09 8.42
N SER A 109 7.12 18.33 7.82
CA SER A 109 8.39 17.79 8.31
C SER A 109 8.72 18.25 9.72
N ARG A 110 8.36 19.48 10.11
CA ARG A 110 8.65 20.02 11.45
C ARG A 110 7.85 19.28 12.52
N THR A 111 6.57 19.06 12.27
CA THR A 111 5.71 18.29 13.17
C THR A 111 6.17 16.82 13.24
N LEU A 112 6.51 16.21 12.10
CA LEU A 112 7.06 14.84 12.08
C LEU A 112 8.36 14.72 12.90
N THR A 113 9.32 15.62 12.71
CA THR A 113 10.58 15.58 13.47
C THR A 113 10.33 15.67 14.97
N ARG A 114 9.43 16.55 15.43
CA ARG A 114 9.04 16.63 16.85
C ARG A 114 8.41 15.33 17.33
N LEU A 115 7.42 14.82 16.60
CA LEU A 115 6.71 13.58 16.96
C LEU A 115 7.66 12.38 17.07
N PHE A 116 8.56 12.20 16.12
CA PHE A 116 9.52 11.09 16.14
C PHE A 116 10.51 11.21 17.32
N ARG A 117 10.95 12.43 17.67
CA ARG A 117 11.84 12.65 18.81
C ARG A 117 11.15 12.38 20.15
N ASP A 118 9.90 12.78 20.27
CA ASP A 118 9.11 12.64 21.49
C ASP A 118 8.63 11.20 21.70
N ARG A 119 8.24 10.52 20.61
CA ARG A 119 7.61 9.18 20.67
C ARG A 119 8.57 8.02 20.44
N ARG A 120 9.71 8.26 19.78
CA ARG A 120 10.78 7.29 19.53
C ARG A 120 10.29 5.95 18.95
N PRO A 121 9.55 5.92 17.83
CA PRO A 121 9.13 4.65 17.22
C PRO A 121 10.35 3.77 16.90
N GLU A 122 10.22 2.47 17.14
CA GLU A 122 11.21 1.46 16.75
C GLU A 122 10.86 0.85 15.38
N ILE A 123 9.56 0.74 15.10
CA ILE A 123 9.01 0.15 13.88
C ILE A 123 8.04 1.15 13.25
N VAL A 124 8.19 1.42 11.95
CA VAL A 124 7.29 2.29 11.19
C VAL A 124 6.68 1.54 10.02
N PHE A 125 5.35 1.46 9.99
CA PHE A 125 4.58 1.06 8.82
C PHE A 125 4.04 2.31 8.11
N HIS A 126 4.58 2.61 6.94
CA HIS A 126 4.22 3.79 6.15
C HIS A 126 3.15 3.47 5.11
N ALA A 127 1.88 3.69 5.46
CA ALA A 127 0.72 3.45 4.60
C ALA A 127 0.04 4.75 4.11
N ALA A 128 0.55 5.93 4.48
CA ALA A 128 0.02 7.22 4.03
C ALA A 128 0.42 7.51 2.58
N ALA A 129 -0.55 7.51 1.65
CA ALA A 129 -0.35 7.87 0.26
C ALA A 129 -1.67 8.26 -0.43
N LEU A 130 -1.57 9.02 -1.51
CA LEU A 130 -2.64 9.13 -2.50
C LEU A 130 -2.53 7.98 -3.50
N LYS A 131 -3.66 7.39 -3.88
CA LYS A 131 -3.68 6.16 -4.70
C LYS A 131 -4.69 6.09 -5.82
N TRP A 132 -5.53 7.11 -6.01
CA TRP A 132 -6.60 7.03 -6.99
C TRP A 132 -6.10 7.52 -8.35
N VAL A 133 -5.81 6.58 -9.26
CA VAL A 133 -5.13 6.84 -10.55
C VAL A 133 -5.75 8.02 -11.31
N PRO A 134 -7.08 8.08 -11.58
CA PRO A 134 -7.63 9.16 -12.39
C PRO A 134 -7.39 10.55 -11.79
N ILE A 135 -7.63 10.73 -10.48
CA ILE A 135 -7.34 12.01 -9.82
C ILE A 135 -5.86 12.34 -9.86
N LEU A 136 -4.98 11.34 -9.73
CA LEU A 136 -3.55 11.63 -9.74
C LEU A 136 -3.02 12.01 -11.11
N GLU A 137 -3.62 11.53 -12.19
CA GLU A 137 -3.31 12.01 -13.54
C GLU A 137 -3.72 13.49 -13.71
N ASP A 138 -4.83 13.91 -13.11
CA ASP A 138 -5.30 15.31 -13.14
C ASP A 138 -4.57 16.23 -12.16
N PHE A 139 -3.95 15.68 -11.10
CA PHE A 139 -3.29 16.44 -10.03
C PHE A 139 -1.90 15.86 -9.68
N PRO A 140 -0.95 15.82 -10.63
CA PRO A 140 0.36 15.18 -10.41
C PRO A 140 1.19 15.86 -9.32
N GLY A 141 1.06 17.18 -9.15
CA GLY A 141 1.71 17.90 -8.05
C GLY A 141 1.32 17.38 -6.66
N GLU A 142 0.07 16.94 -6.47
CA GLU A 142 -0.38 16.36 -5.20
C GLU A 142 0.19 14.96 -4.95
N ALA A 143 0.43 14.19 -6.02
CA ALA A 143 1.16 12.93 -5.94
C ALA A 143 2.60 13.16 -5.47
N VAL A 144 3.31 14.15 -6.04
CA VAL A 144 4.67 14.49 -5.60
C VAL A 144 4.69 14.94 -4.14
N LYS A 145 3.81 15.87 -3.75
CA LYS A 145 3.76 16.37 -2.36
C LYS A 145 3.51 15.25 -1.35
N THR A 146 2.59 14.33 -1.62
CA THR A 146 2.24 13.26 -0.66
C THR A 146 3.18 12.07 -0.76
N ASN A 147 3.24 11.46 -1.94
CA ASN A 147 3.85 10.14 -2.12
C ASN A 147 5.37 10.24 -2.22
N VAL A 148 5.92 11.39 -2.60
CA VAL A 148 7.38 11.60 -2.68
C VAL A 148 7.87 12.43 -1.50
N PHE A 149 7.41 13.68 -1.37
CA PHE A 149 7.91 14.57 -0.32
C PHE A 149 7.47 14.14 1.08
N GLY A 150 6.23 13.69 1.23
CA GLY A 150 5.74 13.12 2.48
C GLY A 150 6.53 11.88 2.90
N THR A 151 6.72 10.91 2.00
CA THR A 151 7.58 9.74 2.26
C THR A 151 8.99 10.16 2.67
N ARG A 152 9.61 11.11 1.96
CA ARG A 152 10.94 11.63 2.29
C ARG A 152 10.98 12.25 3.70
N ALA A 153 9.94 12.98 4.10
CA ALA A 153 9.87 13.58 5.42
C ALA A 153 9.76 12.53 6.54
N VAL A 154 8.96 11.48 6.33
CA VAL A 154 8.84 10.36 7.27
C VAL A 154 10.15 9.57 7.36
N LEU A 155 10.78 9.25 6.22
CA LEU A 155 12.08 8.58 6.17
C LEU A 155 13.15 9.38 6.89
N ARG A 156 13.23 10.69 6.64
CA ARG A 156 14.19 11.57 7.32
C ARG A 156 13.98 11.55 8.84
N ALA A 157 12.75 11.68 9.31
CA ALA A 157 12.45 11.62 10.74
C ALA A 157 12.80 10.24 11.35
N ALA A 158 12.57 9.16 10.61
CA ALA A 158 12.90 7.79 10.99
C ALA A 158 14.42 7.60 11.13
N VAL A 159 15.19 8.05 10.14
CA VAL A 159 16.67 8.02 10.15
C VAL A 159 17.22 8.85 11.32
N GLU A 160 16.77 10.10 11.48
CA GLU A 160 17.25 11.02 12.53
C GLU A 160 17.00 10.51 13.95
N THR A 161 15.98 9.66 14.15
CA THR A 161 15.59 9.16 15.49
C THR A 161 15.97 7.72 15.74
N GLY A 162 16.56 7.04 14.75
CA GLY A 162 17.04 5.69 14.89
C GLY A 162 15.91 4.65 14.92
N VAL A 163 14.93 4.75 14.01
CA VAL A 163 13.98 3.66 13.72
C VAL A 163 14.73 2.41 13.24
N GLU A 164 14.42 1.24 13.80
CA GLU A 164 15.07 -0.03 13.48
C GLU A 164 14.50 -0.67 12.22
N TYR A 165 13.17 -0.62 12.07
CA TYR A 165 12.45 -1.24 10.95
C TYR A 165 11.49 -0.25 10.30
N PHE A 166 11.56 -0.14 8.98
CA PHE A 166 10.69 0.73 8.19
C PHE A 166 10.09 -0.04 7.02
N VAL A 167 8.77 -0.05 6.94
CA VAL A 167 8.02 -0.70 5.88
C VAL A 167 7.23 0.33 5.09
N ASN A 168 7.67 0.61 3.87
CA ASN A 168 6.94 1.43 2.91
C ASN A 168 5.90 0.57 2.16
N ILE A 169 4.61 0.87 2.30
CA ILE A 169 3.57 0.21 1.52
C ILE A 169 3.64 0.71 0.08
N SER A 170 3.92 -0.18 -0.86
CA SER A 170 3.99 0.08 -2.30
C SER A 170 2.84 -0.63 -3.03
N THR A 171 2.94 -0.71 -4.36
CA THR A 171 1.89 -1.24 -5.24
C THR A 171 2.52 -1.86 -6.47
N ASP A 172 1.86 -2.86 -7.06
CA ASP A 172 2.15 -3.37 -8.40
C ASP A 172 2.32 -2.28 -9.48
N LYS A 173 1.63 -1.13 -9.34
CA LYS A 173 1.74 0.00 -10.28
C LYS A 173 3.11 0.68 -10.28
N ALA A 174 3.94 0.47 -9.25
CA ALA A 174 5.31 0.93 -9.22
C ALA A 174 6.24 0.09 -10.12
N VAL A 175 5.77 -1.07 -10.57
CA VAL A 175 6.48 -1.97 -11.49
C VAL A 175 6.26 -1.49 -12.93
N ASP A 176 7.34 -1.23 -13.66
CA ASP A 176 7.31 -0.67 -15.03
C ASP A 176 6.26 0.46 -15.14
N PRO A 177 6.39 1.53 -14.34
CA PRO A 177 5.29 2.47 -14.09
C PRO A 177 4.83 3.17 -15.38
N ALA A 178 3.52 3.35 -15.52
CA ALA A 178 2.89 3.92 -16.72
C ALA A 178 2.10 5.22 -16.45
N GLY A 179 2.12 5.72 -15.22
CA GLY A 179 1.33 6.87 -14.79
C GLY A 179 1.79 7.42 -13.45
N VAL A 180 1.17 8.52 -13.02
CA VAL A 180 1.58 9.35 -11.89
C VAL A 180 1.69 8.54 -10.59
N LEU A 181 0.70 7.68 -10.31
CA LEU A 181 0.74 6.83 -9.13
C LEU A 181 1.95 5.90 -9.16
N GLY A 182 2.19 5.24 -10.29
CA GLY A 182 3.29 4.32 -10.46
C GLY A 182 4.65 5.02 -10.28
N TYR A 183 4.86 6.15 -10.96
CA TYR A 183 6.11 6.89 -10.85
C TYR A 183 6.36 7.37 -9.42
N SER A 184 5.35 8.01 -8.79
CA SER A 184 5.50 8.54 -7.44
C SER A 184 5.79 7.45 -6.40
N LYS A 185 5.17 6.27 -6.51
CA LYS A 185 5.46 5.13 -5.63
C LYS A 185 6.80 4.48 -5.93
N ARG A 186 7.21 4.38 -7.20
CA ARG A 186 8.55 3.90 -7.57
C ARG A 186 9.66 4.78 -7.00
N ILE A 187 9.49 6.10 -7.07
CA ILE A 187 10.41 7.06 -6.44
C ILE A 187 10.46 6.85 -4.91
N ALA A 188 9.31 6.62 -4.27
CA ALA A 188 9.26 6.33 -2.83
C ALA A 188 10.00 5.02 -2.46
N GLU A 189 9.97 4.00 -3.32
CA GLU A 189 10.80 2.78 -3.14
C GLU A 189 12.29 3.12 -3.17
N GLY A 190 12.73 3.94 -4.14
CA GLY A 190 14.12 4.37 -4.26
C GLY A 190 14.60 5.18 -3.06
N LEU A 191 13.76 6.09 -2.54
CA LEU A 191 14.05 6.84 -1.32
C LEU A 191 14.17 5.92 -0.10
N THR A 192 13.30 4.91 0.00
CA THR A 192 13.35 3.92 1.07
C THR A 192 14.63 3.09 0.98
N ALA A 193 15.03 2.67 -0.22
CA ALA A 193 16.26 1.92 -0.44
C ALA A 193 17.52 2.75 -0.12
N ALA A 194 17.53 4.04 -0.47
CA ALA A 194 18.62 4.95 -0.09
C ALA A 194 18.76 5.08 1.44
N ALA A 195 17.64 5.26 2.15
CA ALA A 195 17.64 5.32 3.62
C ALA A 195 18.09 3.99 4.26
N ALA A 196 17.74 2.86 3.64
CA ALA A 196 18.20 1.54 4.05
C ALA A 196 19.74 1.47 4.04
N ILE A 197 20.35 1.85 2.90
CA ILE A 197 21.81 1.86 2.72
C ILE A 197 22.49 2.83 3.68
N GLU A 198 21.94 4.04 3.85
CA GLU A 198 22.49 5.05 4.75
C GLU A 198 22.54 4.57 6.20
N THR A 199 21.48 3.91 6.66
CA THR A 199 21.35 3.49 8.05
C THR A 199 21.92 2.10 8.35
N ASN A 200 22.14 1.30 7.32
CA ASN A 200 22.38 -0.15 7.43
C ASN A 200 21.27 -0.87 8.22
N ARG A 201 20.00 -0.50 8.00
CA ARG A 201 18.82 -1.05 8.72
C ARG A 201 17.76 -1.61 7.78
N SER A 202 16.79 -2.34 8.35
CA SER A 202 15.71 -2.97 7.59
C SER A 202 14.65 -1.95 7.15
N PHE A 203 14.98 -1.24 6.07
CA PHE A 203 14.08 -0.32 5.39
C PHE A 203 13.73 -0.95 4.05
N VAL A 204 12.46 -1.32 3.92
CA VAL A 204 11.96 -2.12 2.80
C VAL A 204 10.67 -1.56 2.24
N SER A 205 10.39 -1.85 0.98
CA SER A 205 9.09 -1.58 0.36
C SER A 205 8.34 -2.88 0.15
N VAL A 206 7.01 -2.89 0.31
CA VAL A 206 6.19 -4.08 0.09
C VAL A 206 5.18 -3.83 -1.01
N ARG A 207 5.25 -4.61 -2.09
CA ARG A 207 4.36 -4.53 -3.25
C ARG A 207 3.31 -5.61 -3.20
N PHE A 208 2.09 -5.17 -3.45
CA PHE A 208 0.96 -6.03 -3.77
C PHE A 208 0.00 -5.28 -4.68
N GLY A 209 -0.90 -6.03 -5.29
CA GLY A 209 -1.94 -5.53 -6.16
C GLY A 209 -3.18 -5.08 -5.42
N ASN A 210 -4.34 -5.35 -6.00
CA ASN A 210 -5.60 -4.84 -5.48
C ASN A 210 -6.03 -5.59 -4.21
N VAL A 211 -6.35 -4.82 -3.18
CA VAL A 211 -6.94 -5.34 -1.96
C VAL A 211 -8.46 -5.18 -2.03
N LEU A 212 -9.18 -6.26 -1.78
CA LEU A 212 -10.65 -6.29 -1.78
C LEU A 212 -11.23 -5.35 -0.74
N GLY A 213 -12.44 -4.85 -0.96
CA GLY A 213 -13.23 -4.13 0.06
C GLY A 213 -12.82 -2.68 0.30
N CYS A 214 -11.73 -2.19 -0.29
CA CYS A 214 -11.34 -0.80 -0.10
C CYS A 214 -12.38 0.17 -0.70
N GLN A 215 -12.75 1.19 0.07
CA GLN A 215 -13.53 2.33 -0.41
C GLN A 215 -12.91 2.93 -1.68
N GLY A 216 -13.76 3.23 -2.67
CA GLY A 216 -13.35 3.73 -3.98
C GLY A 216 -12.71 2.69 -4.93
N SER A 217 -12.64 1.41 -4.55
CA SER A 217 -12.22 0.33 -5.46
C SER A 217 -13.31 -0.06 -6.47
N PHE A 218 -12.94 -0.79 -7.52
CA PHE A 218 -13.90 -1.25 -8.53
C PHE A 218 -15.02 -2.13 -7.94
N LEU A 219 -14.72 -2.95 -6.92
CA LEU A 219 -15.72 -3.77 -6.23
C LEU A 219 -16.77 -2.92 -5.53
N TYR A 220 -16.34 -1.86 -4.86
CA TYR A 220 -17.25 -0.92 -4.22
C TYR A 220 -18.15 -0.24 -5.25
N VAL A 221 -17.58 0.16 -6.41
CA VAL A 221 -18.35 0.75 -7.51
C VAL A 221 -19.36 -0.23 -8.08
N PHE A 222 -18.99 -1.48 -8.30
CA PHE A 222 -19.91 -2.52 -8.81
C PHE A 222 -21.05 -2.78 -7.83
N ALA A 223 -20.73 -2.94 -6.54
CA ALA A 223 -21.74 -3.15 -5.51
C ALA A 223 -22.73 -1.99 -5.43
N ARG A 224 -22.25 -0.74 -5.52
CA ARG A 224 -23.12 0.44 -5.56
C ARG A 224 -23.97 0.49 -6.82
N GLN A 225 -23.40 0.23 -8.00
CA GLN A 225 -24.14 0.19 -9.27
C GLN A 225 -25.26 -0.86 -9.22
N ILE A 226 -24.97 -2.05 -8.69
CA ILE A 226 -25.95 -3.13 -8.52
C ILE A 226 -27.05 -2.72 -7.53
N ALA A 227 -26.68 -2.15 -6.38
CA ALA A 227 -27.64 -1.68 -5.38
C ALA A 227 -28.57 -0.58 -5.92
N GLU A 228 -28.04 0.31 -6.76
CA GLU A 228 -28.78 1.37 -7.46
C GLU A 228 -29.53 0.89 -8.72
N ARG A 229 -29.46 -0.42 -9.05
CA ARG A 229 -30.00 -1.04 -10.28
C ARG A 229 -29.53 -0.36 -11.57
N ARG A 230 -28.25 0.05 -11.61
CA ARG A 230 -27.59 0.66 -12.76
C ARG A 230 -26.70 -0.35 -13.49
N PRO A 231 -26.42 -0.15 -14.79
CA PRO A 231 -25.43 -0.96 -15.52
C PRO A 231 -24.08 -0.99 -14.80
N VAL A 232 -23.45 -2.17 -14.76
CA VAL A 232 -22.09 -2.33 -14.21
C VAL A 232 -21.07 -1.87 -15.25
N THR A 233 -20.13 -1.02 -14.86
CA THR A 233 -19.16 -0.44 -15.81
C THR A 233 -17.79 -1.13 -15.70
N VAL A 234 -17.37 -1.86 -16.73
CA VAL A 234 -16.04 -2.48 -16.80
C VAL A 234 -15.16 -1.69 -17.76
N THR A 235 -13.90 -1.42 -17.41
CA THR A 235 -13.01 -0.59 -18.27
C THR A 235 -12.69 -1.30 -19.59
N HIS A 236 -12.29 -2.56 -19.54
CA HIS A 236 -11.98 -3.36 -20.72
C HIS A 236 -12.34 -4.84 -20.51
N PRO A 237 -12.83 -5.57 -21.53
CA PRO A 237 -13.19 -7.00 -21.39
C PRO A 237 -12.03 -7.89 -20.93
N GLU A 238 -10.79 -7.53 -21.26
CA GLU A 238 -9.59 -8.30 -20.96
C GLU A 238 -8.79 -7.78 -19.75
N VAL A 239 -9.30 -6.76 -19.04
CA VAL A 239 -8.56 -6.20 -17.89
C VAL A 239 -8.49 -7.22 -16.75
N THR A 240 -7.27 -7.43 -16.24
CA THR A 240 -7.01 -8.38 -15.14
C THR A 240 -6.29 -7.70 -13.98
N ARG A 241 -6.52 -8.19 -12.76
CA ARG A 241 -5.84 -7.70 -11.55
C ARG A 241 -5.52 -8.85 -10.61
N TYR A 242 -4.42 -8.71 -9.86
CA TYR A 242 -4.18 -9.52 -8.68
C TYR A 242 -5.09 -9.08 -7.54
N LEU A 243 -5.70 -10.04 -6.84
CA LEU A 243 -6.63 -9.78 -5.75
C LEU A 243 -6.19 -10.51 -4.48
N MET A 244 -6.31 -9.82 -3.34
CA MET A 244 -6.17 -10.41 -2.02
C MET A 244 -7.06 -9.67 -1.01
N THR A 245 -7.34 -10.31 0.11
CA THR A 245 -8.03 -9.69 1.25
C THR A 245 -7.10 -8.72 1.99
N VAL A 246 -7.69 -7.82 2.78
CA VAL A 246 -6.90 -6.86 3.55
C VAL A 246 -6.14 -7.55 4.69
N GLU A 247 -6.77 -8.58 5.26
CA GLU A 247 -6.19 -9.41 6.28
C GLU A 247 -4.92 -10.07 5.75
N GLU A 248 -5.00 -10.83 4.64
CA GLU A 248 -3.83 -11.46 4.00
C GLU A 248 -2.72 -10.46 3.67
N ALA A 249 -3.09 -9.26 3.18
CA ALA A 249 -2.12 -8.24 2.78
C ALA A 249 -1.34 -7.74 3.99
N VAL A 250 -2.05 -7.36 5.05
CA VAL A 250 -1.44 -6.89 6.30
C VAL A 250 -0.61 -7.99 6.95
N GLU A 251 -1.06 -9.24 6.87
CA GLU A 251 -0.31 -10.36 7.40
C GLU A 251 1.07 -10.53 6.76
N LEU A 252 1.09 -10.54 5.44
CA LEU A 252 2.32 -10.66 4.67
C LEU A 252 3.19 -9.38 4.73
N VAL A 253 2.59 -8.20 4.93
CA VAL A 253 3.33 -6.94 5.17
C VAL A 253 4.10 -7.00 6.48
N VAL A 254 3.47 -7.48 7.55
CA VAL A 254 4.14 -7.64 8.86
C VAL A 254 5.25 -8.69 8.74
N GLN A 255 4.99 -9.80 8.05
CA GLN A 255 6.00 -10.82 7.79
C GLN A 255 7.20 -10.26 6.99
N SER A 256 6.94 -9.38 6.02
CA SER A 256 7.97 -8.71 5.22
C SER A 256 8.89 -7.81 6.05
N ALA A 257 8.39 -7.23 7.15
CA ALA A 257 9.20 -6.43 8.07
C ALA A 257 10.31 -7.25 8.74
N VAL A 258 10.01 -8.52 9.04
CA VAL A 258 10.92 -9.46 9.72
C VAL A 258 11.96 -10.03 8.76
N MET A 259 11.53 -10.35 7.52
CA MET A 259 12.33 -11.13 6.57
C MET A 259 13.05 -10.27 5.51
N GLY A 260 12.67 -8.99 5.41
CA GLY A 260 13.10 -8.12 4.33
C GLY A 260 14.61 -7.87 4.32
N SER A 261 15.22 -8.06 3.16
CA SER A 261 16.61 -7.63 2.93
C SER A 261 16.67 -6.11 2.78
N LEU A 262 17.73 -5.51 3.32
CA LEU A 262 17.99 -4.08 3.25
C LEU A 262 17.87 -3.54 1.82
N GLY A 263 17.08 -2.49 1.61
CA GLY A 263 16.95 -1.82 0.32
C GLY A 263 16.24 -2.62 -0.77
N HIS A 264 15.54 -3.70 -0.42
CA HIS A 264 14.75 -4.49 -1.36
C HIS A 264 13.27 -4.10 -1.34
N ALA A 265 12.59 -4.41 -2.44
CA ALA A 265 11.14 -4.48 -2.49
C ALA A 265 10.71 -5.95 -2.32
N LEU A 266 9.86 -6.20 -1.33
CA LEU A 266 9.19 -7.48 -1.14
C LEU A 266 7.94 -7.51 -2.00
N VAL A 267 7.74 -8.61 -2.71
CA VAL A 267 6.67 -8.81 -3.66
C VAL A 267 5.80 -9.95 -3.16
N LEU A 268 4.54 -9.64 -2.83
CA LEU A 268 3.61 -10.63 -2.32
C LEU A 268 3.07 -11.50 -3.45
N ASP A 269 3.14 -12.82 -3.25
CA ASP A 269 2.57 -13.79 -4.17
C ASP A 269 1.05 -13.89 -3.95
N MET A 270 0.30 -13.26 -4.86
CA MET A 270 -1.16 -13.14 -4.78
C MET A 270 -1.91 -14.24 -5.54
N GLY A 271 -1.20 -15.21 -6.09
CA GLY A 271 -1.74 -16.21 -7.02
C GLY A 271 -1.98 -15.64 -8.41
N GLU A 272 -2.98 -16.19 -9.11
CA GLU A 272 -3.28 -15.82 -10.49
C GLU A 272 -4.08 -14.51 -10.59
N GLN A 273 -3.92 -13.82 -11.72
CA GLN A 273 -4.73 -12.63 -12.01
C GLN A 273 -6.16 -13.03 -12.35
N VAL A 274 -7.12 -12.21 -11.92
CA VAL A 274 -8.54 -12.41 -12.19
C VAL A 274 -9.02 -11.36 -13.19
N ARG A 275 -9.81 -11.77 -14.18
CA ARG A 275 -10.48 -10.83 -15.09
C ARG A 275 -11.56 -10.07 -14.34
N ILE A 276 -11.54 -8.75 -14.43
CA ILE A 276 -12.52 -7.89 -13.75
C ILE A 276 -13.94 -8.13 -14.28
N LEU A 277 -14.07 -8.49 -15.55
CA LEU A 277 -15.34 -8.91 -16.14
C LEU A 277 -15.95 -10.14 -15.43
N ASP A 278 -15.12 -11.13 -15.08
CA ASP A 278 -15.60 -12.34 -14.40
C ASP A 278 -16.01 -12.02 -12.96
N VAL A 279 -15.32 -11.09 -12.30
CA VAL A 279 -15.72 -10.58 -10.98
C VAL A 279 -17.08 -9.86 -11.06
N ALA A 280 -17.28 -9.00 -12.06
CA ALA A 280 -18.58 -8.33 -12.27
C ALA A 280 -19.71 -9.34 -12.47
N ARG A 281 -19.52 -10.37 -13.31
CA ARG A 281 -20.49 -11.45 -13.54
C ARG A 281 -20.79 -12.23 -12.26
N ARG A 282 -19.78 -12.55 -11.45
CA ARG A 282 -19.96 -13.25 -10.17
C ARG A 282 -20.80 -12.42 -9.21
N LEU A 283 -20.57 -11.11 -9.12
CA LEU A 283 -21.36 -10.22 -8.27
C LEU A 283 -22.82 -10.12 -8.71
N LEU A 284 -23.07 -9.99 -10.02
CA LEU A 284 -24.43 -10.00 -10.58
C LEU A 284 -25.16 -11.31 -10.26
N ALA A 285 -24.49 -12.45 -10.42
CA ALA A 285 -25.04 -13.76 -10.07
C ALA A 285 -25.31 -13.90 -8.56
N CYS A 286 -24.44 -13.37 -7.69
CA CYS A 286 -24.68 -13.37 -6.24
C CYS A 286 -25.83 -12.45 -5.84
N ALA A 287 -26.08 -11.40 -6.61
CA ALA A 287 -27.15 -10.44 -6.41
C ALA A 287 -28.49 -10.88 -7.04
N ASP A 288 -28.52 -12.04 -7.70
CA ASP A 288 -29.68 -12.57 -8.45
C ASP A 288 -30.25 -11.52 -9.43
N THR A 289 -29.36 -10.91 -10.22
CA THR A 289 -29.73 -9.87 -11.19
C THR A 289 -28.95 -9.97 -12.49
N ASP A 290 -29.54 -9.47 -13.57
CA ASP A 290 -29.07 -9.53 -14.95
C ASP A 290 -28.74 -8.14 -15.55
N LEU A 291 -28.39 -7.17 -14.69
CA LEU A 291 -28.03 -5.82 -15.11
C LEU A 291 -26.94 -5.84 -16.21
N PRO A 292 -27.05 -4.99 -17.24
CA PRO A 292 -26.10 -4.99 -18.34
C PRO A 292 -24.69 -4.55 -17.89
N ILE A 293 -23.67 -5.08 -18.55
CA ILE A 293 -22.28 -4.66 -18.38
C ILE A 293 -21.91 -3.73 -19.53
N HIS A 294 -21.49 -2.50 -19.22
CA HIS A 294 -21.03 -1.52 -20.19
C HIS A 294 -19.51 -1.39 -20.17
N TYR A 295 -18.89 -1.38 -21.34
CA TYR A 295 -17.46 -1.14 -21.47
C TYR A 295 -17.18 0.35 -21.60
N VAL A 296 -16.33 0.89 -20.73
CA VAL A 296 -16.08 2.35 -20.64
C VAL A 296 -14.69 2.79 -21.12
N GLY A 297 -13.86 1.84 -21.56
CA GLY A 297 -12.48 2.09 -21.99
C GLY A 297 -11.48 2.13 -20.83
N LEU A 298 -10.20 1.91 -21.15
CA LEU A 298 -9.10 2.15 -20.22
C LEU A 298 -8.86 3.65 -20.07
N ARG A 299 -8.54 4.08 -18.85
CA ARG A 299 -8.23 5.47 -18.55
C ARG A 299 -6.71 5.73 -18.65
N PRO A 300 -6.28 6.99 -18.78
CA PRO A 300 -4.87 7.35 -18.69
C PRO A 300 -4.23 6.78 -17.42
N GLY A 301 -3.00 6.27 -17.55
CA GLY A 301 -2.25 5.62 -16.47
C GLY A 301 -2.73 4.22 -16.08
N GLU A 302 -3.82 3.69 -16.66
CA GLU A 302 -4.25 2.31 -16.42
C GLU A 302 -3.59 1.31 -17.36
N LYS A 303 -3.16 0.17 -16.82
CA LYS A 303 -2.70 -0.97 -17.60
C LYS A 303 -3.81 -2.00 -17.80
N LEU A 304 -3.74 -2.73 -18.91
CA LEU A 304 -4.62 -3.87 -19.14
C LEU A 304 -4.34 -4.99 -18.13
N THR A 305 -3.07 -5.29 -17.89
CA THR A 305 -2.58 -6.27 -16.91
C THR A 305 -1.48 -5.63 -16.07
N GLU A 306 -1.42 -6.00 -14.80
CA GLU A 306 -0.35 -5.54 -13.89
C GLU A 306 0.73 -6.62 -13.77
N SER A 307 1.94 -6.21 -13.44
CA SER A 307 3.07 -7.11 -13.17
C SER A 307 3.50 -6.97 -11.72
N LEU A 308 3.91 -8.07 -11.10
CA LEU A 308 4.46 -8.04 -9.73
C LEU A 308 5.98 -7.81 -9.71
N VAL A 309 6.66 -8.12 -10.82
CA VAL A 309 8.11 -7.97 -11.03
C VAL A 309 8.35 -7.29 -12.36
N GLY A 310 9.26 -6.31 -12.39
CA GLY A 310 9.60 -5.55 -13.58
C GLY A 310 10.54 -6.30 -14.52
N ARG A 311 10.60 -5.89 -15.79
CA ARG A 311 11.42 -6.58 -16.82
C ARG A 311 12.90 -6.69 -16.48
N TYR A 312 13.43 -5.71 -15.74
CA TYR A 312 14.85 -5.59 -15.40
C TYR A 312 15.11 -5.73 -13.91
N GLU A 313 14.15 -6.25 -13.14
CA GLU A 313 14.30 -6.43 -11.70
C GLU A 313 14.87 -7.82 -11.40
N THR A 314 16.19 -7.96 -11.59
CA THR A 314 16.94 -9.19 -11.33
C THR A 314 18.08 -8.95 -10.32
N PRO A 315 18.44 -9.95 -9.49
CA PRO A 315 17.78 -11.25 -9.34
C PRO A 315 16.48 -11.15 -8.53
N VAL A 316 15.52 -12.02 -8.85
CA VAL A 316 14.32 -12.26 -8.03
C VAL A 316 14.61 -13.42 -7.10
N SER A 317 14.50 -13.20 -5.79
CA SER A 317 14.74 -14.26 -4.79
C SER A 317 13.47 -14.56 -4.00
N ARG A 318 13.12 -15.84 -3.83
CA ARG A 318 12.01 -16.24 -2.96
C ARG A 318 12.52 -16.46 -1.55
N ILE A 319 12.03 -15.66 -0.60
CA ILE A 319 12.44 -15.73 0.81
C ILE A 319 11.38 -16.40 1.70
N HIS A 320 10.15 -16.48 1.20
CA HIS A 320 9.02 -17.13 1.85
C HIS A 320 8.12 -17.76 0.76
N PRO A 321 7.34 -18.83 1.05
CA PRO A 321 6.39 -19.39 0.08
C PRO A 321 5.46 -18.36 -0.58
N LYS A 322 5.19 -17.24 0.08
CA LYS A 322 4.34 -16.14 -0.41
C LYS A 322 5.03 -14.79 -0.56
N ILE A 323 6.36 -14.72 -0.41
CA ILE A 323 7.11 -13.46 -0.50
C ILE A 323 8.36 -13.69 -1.35
N MET A 324 8.43 -12.94 -2.44
CA MET A 324 9.63 -12.77 -3.24
C MET A 324 10.28 -11.43 -2.87
N GLN A 325 11.54 -11.23 -3.23
CA GLN A 325 12.23 -9.96 -3.09
C GLN A 325 12.98 -9.61 -4.37
N VAL A 326 13.02 -8.32 -4.67
CA VAL A 326 13.77 -7.75 -5.78
C VAL A 326 14.60 -6.56 -5.30
N PRO A 327 15.80 -6.33 -5.84
CA PRO A 327 16.58 -5.15 -5.50
C PRO A 327 15.89 -3.90 -6.02
N VAL A 328 15.98 -2.81 -5.24
CA VAL A 328 15.51 -1.49 -5.67
C VAL A 328 16.71 -0.57 -5.81
N PRO A 329 16.96 0.01 -7.00
CA PRO A 329 17.98 1.03 -7.14
C PRO A 329 17.72 2.21 -6.19
N PRO A 330 18.66 2.55 -5.29
CA PRO A 330 18.48 3.66 -4.37
C PRO A 330 18.43 4.97 -5.14
N LEU A 331 17.58 5.90 -4.69
CA LEU A 331 17.55 7.27 -5.22
C LEU A 331 18.32 8.19 -4.27
N LYS A 332 19.53 8.57 -4.64
CA LYS A 332 20.37 9.45 -3.82
C LYS A 332 19.96 10.92 -3.97
N ALA A 333 20.35 11.73 -2.99
CA ALA A 333 20.12 13.17 -3.05
C ALA A 333 20.79 13.79 -4.29
N GLY A 334 20.02 14.53 -5.09
CA GLY A 334 20.50 15.18 -6.32
C GLY A 334 20.46 14.30 -7.57
N GLU A 335 20.03 13.04 -7.49
CA GLU A 335 19.82 12.20 -8.67
C GLU A 335 18.47 12.48 -9.34
N GLY A 336 18.49 12.58 -10.67
CA GLY A 336 17.31 12.90 -11.48
C GLY A 336 16.98 14.40 -11.55
N PRO A 337 15.93 14.77 -12.32
CA PRO A 337 15.49 16.16 -12.41
C PRO A 337 14.87 16.65 -11.10
N GLU A 338 14.84 17.97 -10.92
CA GLU A 338 14.11 18.59 -9.81
C GLU A 338 12.61 18.31 -9.93
N LEU A 339 12.03 17.70 -8.89
CA LEU A 339 10.59 17.45 -8.82
C LEU A 339 9.86 18.70 -8.32
N ASN A 340 9.61 19.68 -9.19
CA ASN A 340 8.84 20.88 -8.81
C ASN A 340 7.34 20.57 -8.75
N ALA A 341 6.81 20.26 -7.56
CA ALA A 341 5.39 19.91 -7.35
C ALA A 341 4.38 21.04 -7.57
N TRP A 342 4.84 22.24 -7.95
CA TRP A 342 4.02 23.42 -8.25
C TRP A 342 4.22 23.91 -9.70
N GLY A 343 4.98 23.16 -10.51
CA GLY A 343 5.13 23.45 -11.93
C GLY A 343 3.92 23.01 -12.76
N GLU A 344 4.06 23.13 -14.07
CA GLU A 344 3.07 22.63 -15.04
C GLU A 344 2.95 21.11 -14.98
N ASP A 345 1.72 20.57 -15.04
CA ASP A 345 1.43 19.15 -14.83
C ASP A 345 2.28 18.22 -15.73
N HIS A 346 2.38 18.54 -17.02
CA HIS A 346 3.18 17.75 -17.98
C HIS A 346 4.67 17.72 -17.60
N ALA A 347 5.21 18.81 -17.07
CA ALA A 347 6.59 18.88 -16.63
C ALA A 347 6.80 18.06 -15.34
N ILE A 348 5.82 18.06 -14.43
CA ILE A 348 5.84 17.24 -13.22
C ILE A 348 5.86 15.75 -13.59
N VAL A 349 4.98 15.33 -14.50
CA VAL A 349 4.91 13.93 -14.96
C VAL A 349 6.20 13.52 -15.67
N ALA A 350 6.73 14.38 -16.55
CA ALA A 350 8.00 14.14 -17.22
C ALA A 350 9.15 13.97 -16.21
N ALA A 351 9.25 14.87 -15.22
CA ALA A 351 10.28 14.80 -14.20
C ALA A 351 10.19 13.50 -13.38
N MET A 352 8.99 13.10 -12.94
CA MET A 352 8.81 11.82 -12.23
C MET A 352 9.21 10.60 -13.07
N ARG A 353 8.82 10.58 -14.35
CA ARG A 353 9.20 9.51 -15.28
C ARG A 353 10.72 9.46 -15.45
N ASP A 354 11.35 10.60 -15.67
CA ASP A 354 12.79 10.69 -15.91
C ASP A 354 13.59 10.32 -14.65
N THR A 355 13.12 10.66 -13.45
CA THR A 355 13.67 10.12 -12.19
C THR A 355 13.60 8.59 -12.14
N CYS A 356 12.46 7.98 -12.52
CA CYS A 356 12.34 6.52 -12.56
C CYS A 356 13.29 5.88 -13.57
N LEU A 357 13.54 6.53 -14.71
CA LEU A 357 14.50 6.08 -15.71
C LEU A 357 15.95 6.15 -15.20
N VAL A 358 16.31 7.24 -14.50
CA VAL A 358 17.63 7.36 -13.85
C VAL A 358 17.83 6.23 -12.85
N MET A 359 16.83 5.93 -12.02
CA MET A 359 16.89 4.79 -11.09
C MET A 359 17.08 3.47 -11.84
N ALA A 360 16.38 3.24 -12.95
CA ALA A 360 16.54 2.01 -13.75
C ALA A 360 17.94 1.89 -14.36
N GLY A 361 18.56 3.00 -14.80
CA GLY A 361 19.91 3.02 -15.39
C GLY A 361 21.03 2.62 -14.42
N HIS A 362 20.80 2.69 -13.10
CA HIS A 362 21.73 2.18 -12.09
C HIS A 362 21.73 0.65 -12.00
N GLY A 363 20.69 -0.03 -12.51
CA GLY A 363 20.63 -1.49 -12.58
C GLY A 363 21.48 -2.09 -13.70
N SER A 364 21.92 -1.28 -14.67
CA SER A 364 22.72 -1.71 -15.83
C SER A 364 24.24 -1.53 -15.66
N THR A 365 24.72 -0.97 -14.55
CA THR A 365 26.15 -0.68 -14.34
C THR A 365 26.88 -1.62 -13.38
N VAL A 366 26.24 -2.71 -12.93
CA VAL A 366 26.92 -3.76 -12.14
C VAL A 366 27.23 -4.97 -13.03
N GLU A 367 28.01 -4.75 -14.09
CA GLU A 367 28.80 -5.79 -14.77
C GLU A 367 29.79 -5.08 -15.72
N GLY A 368 31.03 -4.92 -15.26
CA GLY A 368 32.07 -4.32 -16.09
C GLY A 368 33.15 -3.54 -15.35
N ALA A 369 33.65 -4.03 -14.22
CA ALA A 369 34.90 -3.54 -13.67
C ALA A 369 35.57 -4.66 -12.84
N GLU A 370 36.24 -5.59 -13.52
CA GLU A 370 37.55 -6.08 -13.11
C GLU A 370 38.15 -6.91 -14.26
N THR A 371 38.97 -6.25 -15.08
CA THR A 371 40.04 -6.90 -15.85
C THR A 371 41.17 -7.31 -14.91
N ARG A 372 41.46 -8.61 -14.84
CA ARG A 372 42.81 -9.16 -15.03
C ARG A 372 42.79 -10.65 -15.32
#